data_AF-A0A3C0GJQ2-F1
#
_entry.id   AF-A0A3C0GJQ2-F1
#
_cell.length_a   1.000
_cell.length_b   1.000
_cell.length_c   1.000
_cell.angle_alpha   90.00
_cell.angle_beta   90.00
_cell.angle_gamma   90.00
#
_symmetry.space_group_name_H-M   'P 1'
#
loop_
_entity.id
_entity.type
_entity.pdbx_description
1 polymer ?
#
loop_
_entity_poly.entity_id
_entity_poly.type
_entity_poly.pdbx_seq_one_letter_code
_entity_poly.pdbx_strand_id
1 'polypeptide(L)'
;MSEKMIEIGKQRVPLKPAPFPPGDKSYIDLFNLNKENVFHYFYTNEKNEKLWFVKIEYTSTVKSGKIVSQISYNDGRYVKKNVWTYVEGFKKPFYRQHELLNTDKDILLLEGEKKCEQAQKYFPDLFCTTWQGGRGSWKNGLDKSVLKG
;
A
#
# COMPACT_ATOMS: atom_id res chain seq x y z
N MET A 1 5.06 -25.40 -15.86
CA MET A 1 5.19 -24.89 -14.47
C MET A 1 3.80 -24.78 -13.90
N SER A 2 3.51 -25.40 -12.74
CA SER A 2 2.19 -25.30 -12.10
C SER A 2 1.94 -23.86 -11.65
N GLU A 3 0.73 -23.36 -11.90
CA GLU A 3 0.29 -22.04 -11.45
C GLU A 3 0.31 -21.97 -9.91
N LYS A 4 1.01 -20.98 -9.35
CA LYS A 4 1.09 -20.80 -7.88
C LYS A 4 -0.29 -20.37 -7.37
N MET A 5 -0.83 -21.11 -6.40
CA MET A 5 -2.13 -20.83 -5.80
C MET A 5 -1.96 -20.17 -4.43
N ILE A 6 -2.86 -19.24 -4.10
CA ILE A 6 -2.92 -18.57 -2.79
C ILE A 6 -4.33 -18.67 -2.20
N GLU A 7 -4.41 -18.59 -0.88
CA GLU A 7 -5.68 -18.56 -0.16
C GLU A 7 -6.14 -17.12 0.07
N ILE A 8 -7.37 -16.82 -0.34
CA ILE A 8 -8.06 -15.55 -0.09
C ILE A 8 -9.41 -15.88 0.55
N GLY A 9 -9.53 -15.61 1.85
CA GLY A 9 -10.68 -16.08 2.62
C GLY A 9 -10.77 -17.60 2.59
N LYS A 10 -11.88 -18.14 2.08
CA LYS A 10 -12.12 -19.59 1.94
C LYS A 10 -11.80 -20.15 0.54
N GLN A 11 -11.31 -19.32 -0.38
CA GLN A 11 -11.07 -19.71 -1.78
C GLN A 11 -9.56 -19.85 -2.06
N ARG A 12 -9.18 -20.88 -2.82
CA ARG A 12 -7.88 -20.95 -3.47
C ARG A 12 -7.97 -20.34 -4.86
N VAL A 13 -7.09 -19.40 -5.15
CA VAL A 13 -7.09 -18.63 -6.41
C VAL A 13 -5.68 -18.59 -6.98
N PRO A 14 -5.52 -18.48 -8.31
CA PRO A 14 -4.19 -18.32 -8.90
C PRO A 14 -3.57 -16.99 -8.49
N LEU A 15 -2.26 -17.01 -8.22
CA LEU A 15 -1.47 -15.81 -7.96
C LEU A 15 -1.14 -15.13 -9.30
N LYS A 16 -1.97 -14.16 -9.68
CA LYS A 16 -1.79 -13.30 -10.84
C LYS A 16 -1.99 -11.84 -10.44
N PRO A 17 -1.10 -11.30 -9.59
CA PRO A 17 -1.16 -9.90 -9.21
C PRO A 17 -1.01 -9.03 -10.45
N ALA A 18 -1.82 -7.99 -10.51
CA ALA A 18 -1.67 -6.92 -11.49
C ALA A 18 -1.94 -5.58 -10.79
N PRO A 19 -1.42 -4.46 -11.33
CA PRO A 19 -1.84 -3.16 -10.85
C PRO A 19 -3.36 -2.99 -11.02
N PHE A 20 -3.92 -2.04 -10.28
CA PHE A 20 -5.31 -1.65 -10.50
C PHE A 20 -5.46 -1.16 -11.95
N PRO A 21 -6.56 -1.54 -12.64
CA PRO A 21 -6.76 -1.10 -14.01
C PRO A 21 -6.73 0.43 -14.12
N PRO A 22 -5.98 1.00 -15.09
CA PRO A 22 -5.92 2.44 -15.28
C PRO A 22 -7.31 3.05 -15.48
N GLY A 23 -7.61 4.14 -14.78
CA GLY A 23 -8.90 4.83 -14.85
C GLY A 23 -10.05 4.15 -14.11
N ASP A 24 -9.91 2.90 -13.66
CA ASP A 24 -10.95 2.24 -12.87
C ASP A 24 -11.07 2.91 -11.48
N LYS A 25 -12.31 3.19 -11.09
CA LYS A 25 -12.71 3.79 -9.81
C LYS A 25 -13.74 2.96 -9.06
N SER A 26 -14.16 1.81 -9.59
CA SER A 26 -15.18 0.93 -8.98
C SER A 26 -14.78 0.45 -7.58
N TYR A 27 -13.48 0.40 -7.27
CA TYR A 27 -12.96 0.09 -5.94
C TYR A 27 -13.42 1.07 -4.86
N ILE A 28 -13.75 2.32 -5.21
CA ILE A 28 -14.15 3.36 -4.26
C ILE A 28 -15.45 2.93 -3.56
N ASP A 29 -16.46 2.58 -4.35
CA ASP A 29 -17.76 2.16 -3.84
C ASP A 29 -17.68 0.73 -3.27
N LEU A 30 -16.99 -0.19 -3.98
CA LEU A 30 -16.83 -1.58 -3.54
C LEU A 30 -16.24 -1.72 -2.14
N PHE A 31 -15.35 -0.78 -1.74
CA PHE A 31 -14.70 -0.78 -0.44
C PHE A 31 -15.13 0.38 0.47
N ASN A 32 -16.20 1.10 0.12
CA ASN A 32 -16.75 2.22 0.89
C ASN A 32 -15.69 3.27 1.29
N LEU A 33 -14.85 3.68 0.34
CA LEU A 33 -13.72 4.57 0.61
C LEU A 33 -14.11 6.03 0.88
N ASN A 34 -15.32 6.43 0.51
CA ASN A 34 -15.87 7.77 0.78
C ASN A 34 -16.60 7.85 2.13
N LYS A 35 -16.67 6.75 2.89
CA LYS A 35 -17.31 6.73 4.21
C LYS A 35 -16.52 7.61 5.18
N GLU A 36 -17.23 8.31 6.06
CA GLU A 36 -16.61 9.05 7.16
C GLU A 36 -15.69 8.13 7.98
N ASN A 37 -14.57 8.68 8.46
CA ASN A 37 -13.57 7.96 9.26
C ASN A 37 -12.89 6.79 8.53
N VAL A 38 -13.05 6.68 7.21
CA VAL A 38 -12.31 5.78 6.34
C VAL A 38 -11.24 6.56 5.59
N PHE A 39 -10.02 6.06 5.64
CA PHE A 39 -8.85 6.60 4.93
C PHE A 39 -8.23 5.49 4.11
N HIS A 40 -7.60 5.83 2.99
CA HIS A 40 -6.86 4.86 2.19
C HIS A 40 -5.60 5.47 1.58
N TYR A 41 -4.56 4.64 1.46
CA TYR A 41 -3.25 5.05 0.98
C TYR A 41 -2.74 4.04 -0.04
N PHE A 42 -2.46 4.51 -1.26
CA PHE A 42 -1.94 3.67 -2.32
C PHE A 42 -0.43 3.47 -2.19
N TYR A 43 -0.01 2.23 -2.42
CA TYR A 43 1.37 1.89 -2.72
C TYR A 43 1.50 1.69 -4.22
N THR A 44 2.49 2.37 -4.80
CA THR A 44 2.72 2.42 -6.24
C THR A 44 4.11 1.91 -6.57
N ASN A 45 4.29 1.40 -7.78
CA ASN A 45 5.63 1.12 -8.32
C ASN A 45 6.29 2.41 -8.84
N GLU A 46 7.47 2.29 -9.44
CA GLU A 46 8.21 3.41 -10.02
C GLU A 46 7.46 4.13 -11.16
N LYS A 47 6.48 3.47 -11.79
CA LYS A 47 5.66 4.02 -12.88
C LYS A 47 4.36 4.67 -12.40
N ASN A 48 4.20 4.84 -11.09
CA ASN A 48 2.95 5.30 -10.46
C ASN A 48 1.74 4.37 -10.68
N GLU A 49 1.98 3.09 -10.99
CA GLU A 49 0.90 2.10 -11.10
C GLU A 49 0.49 1.65 -9.70
N LYS A 50 -0.82 1.68 -9.41
CA LYS A 50 -1.40 1.34 -8.11
C LYS A 50 -1.32 -0.17 -7.88
N LEU A 51 -0.47 -0.63 -6.97
CA LEU A 51 -0.28 -2.06 -6.70
C LEU A 51 -1.31 -2.58 -5.69
N TRP A 52 -1.42 -1.88 -4.56
CA TRP A 52 -2.41 -2.12 -3.52
C TRP A 52 -2.70 -0.83 -2.77
N PHE A 53 -3.76 -0.81 -1.97
CA PHE A 53 -3.95 0.23 -0.96
C PHE A 53 -4.13 -0.37 0.44
N VAL A 54 -3.70 0.41 1.44
CA VAL A 54 -4.03 0.19 2.84
C VAL A 54 -5.27 1.01 3.15
N LYS A 55 -6.35 0.37 3.59
CA LYS A 55 -7.57 1.03 4.11
C LYS A 55 -7.55 1.00 5.62
N ILE A 56 -7.79 2.15 6.23
CA ILE A 56 -7.91 2.35 7.67
C ILE A 56 -9.32 2.86 7.97
N GLU A 57 -10.05 2.14 8.80
CA GLU A 57 -11.36 2.56 9.30
C GLU A 57 -11.27 2.78 10.80
N TYR A 58 -11.44 4.01 11.26
CA TYR A 58 -11.49 4.33 12.68
C TYR A 58 -12.87 4.00 13.23
N THR A 59 -12.91 3.26 14.34
CA THR A 59 -14.15 2.76 14.92
C THR A 59 -13.98 2.41 16.39
N SER A 60 -15.02 2.63 17.18
CA SER A 60 -15.11 2.21 18.58
C SER A 60 -15.47 0.73 18.76
N THR A 61 -15.79 0.03 17.67
CA THR A 61 -16.24 -1.38 17.70
C THR A 61 -15.12 -2.38 17.98
N VAL A 62 -13.85 -1.97 17.85
CA VAL A 62 -12.67 -2.82 18.14
C VAL A 62 -11.74 -2.13 19.13
N LYS A 63 -11.09 -2.92 20.00
CA LYS A 63 -10.19 -2.40 21.06
C LYS A 63 -9.06 -1.51 20.54
N SER A 64 -8.56 -1.78 19.32
CA SER A 64 -7.50 -0.98 18.68
C SER A 64 -7.96 0.41 18.25
N GLY A 65 -9.26 0.72 18.27
CA GLY A 65 -9.83 1.96 17.74
C GLY A 65 -9.80 2.07 16.21
N LYS A 66 -9.26 1.06 15.51
CA LYS A 66 -9.13 1.03 14.05
C LYS A 66 -9.09 -0.38 13.49
N ILE A 67 -9.66 -0.54 12.29
CA ILE A 67 -9.56 -1.72 11.45
C ILE A 67 -8.66 -1.37 10.27
N VAL A 68 -7.59 -2.15 10.07
CA VAL A 68 -6.66 -1.98 8.94
C VAL A 68 -6.83 -3.15 7.99
N SER A 69 -7.06 -2.87 6.72
CA SER A 69 -7.20 -3.87 5.65
C SER A 69 -6.35 -3.49 4.45
N GLN A 70 -5.98 -4.48 3.65
CA GLN A 70 -5.22 -4.27 2.42
C GLN A 70 -6.02 -4.82 1.25
N ILE A 71 -6.03 -4.09 0.15
CA ILE A 71 -6.77 -4.44 -1.05
C ILE A 71 -5.82 -4.38 -2.24
N SER A 72 -5.79 -5.44 -3.04
CA SER A 72 -5.03 -5.52 -4.29
C SER A 72 -5.90 -6.05 -5.43
N TYR A 73 -5.36 -6.05 -6.65
CA TYR A 73 -6.00 -6.62 -7.83
C TYR A 73 -5.27 -7.91 -8.23
N ASN A 74 -6.03 -8.99 -8.43
CA ASN A 74 -5.49 -10.31 -8.74
C ASN A 74 -6.44 -11.05 -9.68
N ASP A 75 -5.93 -11.49 -10.82
CA ASP A 75 -6.67 -12.31 -11.79
C ASP A 75 -8.03 -11.68 -12.17
N GLY A 76 -7.99 -10.41 -12.60
CA GLY A 76 -9.17 -9.70 -13.10
C GLY A 76 -10.15 -9.21 -12.02
N ARG A 77 -9.82 -9.31 -10.73
CA ARG A 77 -10.71 -8.87 -9.63
C ARG A 77 -9.99 -8.26 -8.44
N TYR A 78 -10.72 -7.43 -7.70
CA TYR A 78 -10.26 -6.93 -6.41
C TYR A 78 -10.32 -7.99 -5.32
N VAL A 79 -9.30 -8.01 -4.47
CA VAL A 79 -9.18 -8.95 -3.35
C VAL A 79 -8.79 -8.23 -2.07
N LYS A 80 -9.41 -8.58 -0.94
CA LYS A 80 -9.12 -8.03 0.39
C LYS A 80 -7.86 -8.65 1.01
N LYS A 81 -6.76 -8.56 0.28
CA LYS A 81 -5.41 -9.02 0.68
C LYS A 81 -4.39 -8.21 -0.11
N ASN A 82 -3.14 -8.17 0.35
CA ASN A 82 -2.02 -7.74 -0.48
C ASN A 82 -1.41 -8.98 -1.15
N VAL A 83 -1.76 -9.24 -2.41
CA VAL A 83 -1.26 -10.44 -3.11
C VAL A 83 0.19 -10.33 -3.57
N TRP A 84 0.71 -9.11 -3.71
CA TRP A 84 2.08 -8.86 -4.13
C TRP A 84 3.11 -9.46 -3.18
N THR A 85 2.82 -9.55 -1.88
CA THR A 85 3.72 -10.16 -0.89
C THR A 85 3.86 -11.68 -1.05
N TYR A 86 3.06 -12.31 -1.91
CA TYR A 86 3.16 -13.74 -2.23
C TYR A 86 3.99 -13.99 -3.49
N VAL A 87 4.32 -12.95 -4.25
CA VAL A 87 5.23 -13.02 -5.40
C VAL A 87 6.64 -13.22 -4.86
N GLU A 88 7.31 -14.26 -5.35
CA GLU A 88 8.67 -14.56 -4.92
C GLU A 88 9.62 -13.43 -5.31
N GLY A 89 10.51 -13.05 -4.40
CA GLY A 89 11.45 -11.95 -4.60
C GLY A 89 10.83 -10.55 -4.59
N PHE A 90 9.52 -10.41 -4.48
CA PHE A 90 8.87 -9.10 -4.45
C PHE A 90 9.30 -8.30 -3.22
N LYS A 91 9.81 -7.09 -3.47
CA LYS A 91 10.11 -6.11 -2.44
C LYS A 91 9.04 -5.02 -2.44
N LYS A 92 8.50 -4.74 -1.26
CA LYS A 92 7.47 -3.74 -1.05
C LYS A 92 8.04 -2.34 -1.32
N PRO A 93 7.36 -1.52 -2.13
CA PRO A 93 7.71 -0.11 -2.26
C PRO A 93 7.52 0.71 -0.98
N PHE A 94 8.21 1.85 -0.95
CA PHE A 94 7.87 2.96 -0.07
C PHE A 94 6.56 3.64 -0.50
N TYR A 95 5.90 4.32 0.43
CA TYR A 95 4.75 5.17 0.11
C TYR A 95 5.19 6.30 -0.84
N ARG A 96 4.44 6.53 -1.93
CA ARG A 96 4.80 7.50 -2.99
C ARG A 96 6.15 7.21 -3.65
N GLN A 97 6.52 5.93 -3.84
CA GLN A 97 7.82 5.55 -4.42
C GLN A 97 8.13 6.21 -5.77
N HIS A 98 7.16 6.35 -6.67
CA HIS A 98 7.37 7.04 -7.95
C HIS A 98 7.83 8.50 -7.76
N GLU A 99 7.40 9.19 -6.70
CA GLU A 99 7.86 10.55 -6.40
C GLU A 99 9.22 10.52 -5.69
N LEU A 100 9.42 9.55 -4.79
CA LEU A 100 10.69 9.34 -4.09
C LEU A 100 11.86 9.16 -5.05
N LEU A 101 11.66 8.41 -6.13
CA LEU A 101 12.71 8.15 -7.13
C LEU A 101 13.08 9.39 -7.96
N ASN A 102 12.19 10.38 -8.00
CA ASN A 102 12.29 11.58 -8.82
C ASN A 102 12.53 12.86 -8.00
N THR A 103 12.78 12.75 -6.70
CA THR A 103 13.01 13.91 -5.83
C THR A 103 14.49 14.08 -5.50
N ASP A 104 14.91 15.34 -5.40
CA ASP A 104 16.24 15.73 -4.89
C ASP A 104 16.18 16.24 -3.44
N LYS A 105 15.01 16.15 -2.79
CA LYS A 105 14.81 16.57 -1.40
C LYS A 105 15.40 15.56 -0.42
N ASP A 106 15.84 16.05 0.72
CA ASP A 106 16.18 15.19 1.85
C ASP A 106 14.95 14.36 2.29
N ILE A 107 15.20 13.09 2.59
CA ILE A 107 14.13 12.12 2.85
C ILE A 107 13.81 12.08 4.35
N LEU A 108 12.55 12.32 4.69
CA LEU A 108 12.02 12.12 6.04
C LEU A 108 11.17 10.84 6.12
N LEU A 109 11.68 9.85 6.83
CA LEU A 109 11.00 8.57 7.07
C LEU A 109 10.12 8.62 8.32
N LEU A 110 8.83 8.37 8.15
CA LEU A 110 7.81 8.37 9.21
C LEU A 110 7.17 6.99 9.35
N GLU A 111 6.49 6.76 10.48
CA GLU A 111 5.93 5.44 10.79
C GLU A 111 4.68 5.08 9.97
N GLY A 112 3.93 6.06 9.46
CA GLY A 112 2.67 5.80 8.78
C GLY A 112 2.23 6.90 7.84
N GLU A 113 1.36 6.54 6.91
CA GLU A 113 1.01 7.32 5.71
C GLU A 113 0.32 8.63 6.10
N LYS A 114 -0.59 8.58 7.08
CA LYS A 114 -1.25 9.78 7.64
C LYS A 114 -0.25 10.78 8.22
N LYS A 115 0.83 10.31 8.86
CA LYS A 115 1.86 11.20 9.41
C LYS A 115 2.68 11.82 8.29
N CYS A 116 2.97 11.08 7.21
CA CYS A 116 3.65 11.63 6.03
C CYS A 116 2.88 12.81 5.42
N GLU A 117 1.57 12.66 5.22
CA GLU A 117 0.76 13.73 4.64
C GLU A 117 0.72 14.99 5.50
N GLN A 118 0.71 14.86 6.83
CA GLN A 118 0.74 16.02 7.73
C GLN A 118 2.15 16.61 7.82
N ALA A 119 3.18 15.79 7.98
CA ALA A 119 4.57 16.24 8.05
C ALA A 119 4.99 16.98 6.78
N GLN A 120 4.55 16.52 5.60
CA GLN A 120 4.84 17.17 4.32
C GLN A 120 4.36 18.63 4.27
N LYS A 121 3.30 18.99 5.01
CA LYS A 121 2.79 20.36 5.09
C LYS A 121 3.66 21.25 5.99
N TYR A 122 4.22 20.69 7.06
CA TYR A 122 5.08 21.41 7.99
C TYR A 122 6.54 21.48 7.51
N PHE A 123 6.98 20.48 6.74
CA PHE A 123 8.33 20.37 6.21
C PHE A 123 8.27 20.24 4.68
N PRO A 124 7.91 21.33 3.96
CA PRO A 124 7.73 21.30 2.51
C PRO A 124 9.02 20.97 1.75
N ASP A 125 10.18 21.25 2.33
CA ASP A 125 11.50 21.03 1.74
C ASP A 125 12.00 19.59 1.90
N LEU A 126 11.35 18.78 2.74
CA LEU A 126 11.66 17.36 2.89
C LEU A 126 10.71 16.51 2.05
N PHE A 127 11.16 15.35 1.59
CA PHE A 127 10.29 14.32 1.03
C PHE A 127 9.80 13.37 2.13
N CYS A 128 8.53 13.46 2.50
CA CYS A 128 7.96 12.62 3.55
C CYS A 128 7.42 11.28 3.00
N THR A 129 8.01 10.17 3.46
CA THR A 129 7.59 8.81 3.07
C THR A 129 7.59 7.83 4.25
N THR A 130 7.06 6.62 4.01
CA THR A 130 6.91 5.54 4.99
C THR A 130 6.86 4.19 4.28
N TRP A 131 6.73 3.11 5.05
CA TRP A 131 6.64 1.74 4.57
C TRP A 131 5.40 1.04 5.14
N GLN A 132 4.92 0.04 4.40
CA GLN A 132 3.73 -0.70 4.80
C GLN A 132 4.00 -1.57 6.03
N GLY A 133 3.22 -1.36 7.09
CA GLY A 133 3.18 -2.23 8.28
C GLY A 133 3.87 -1.68 9.53
N GLY A 134 4.29 -0.41 9.52
CA GLY A 134 4.84 0.29 10.69
C GLY A 134 6.12 -0.34 11.26
N ARG A 135 6.46 -0.02 12.51
CA ARG A 135 7.75 -0.36 13.17
C ARG A 135 8.23 -1.80 12.93
N GLY A 136 7.34 -2.78 13.05
CA GLY A 136 7.70 -4.20 12.95
C GLY A 136 8.06 -4.68 11.54
N SER A 137 7.63 -3.96 10.51
CA SER A 137 7.77 -4.39 9.11
C SER A 137 9.01 -3.81 8.40
N TRP A 138 9.71 -2.85 9.01
CA TRP A 138 10.90 -2.20 8.43
C TRP A 138 12.01 -3.17 7.99
N LYS A 139 12.10 -4.32 8.65
CA LYS A 139 13.12 -5.34 8.36
C LYS A 139 12.69 -6.34 7.28
N ASN A 140 11.41 -6.40 6.92
CA ASN A 140 10.84 -7.52 6.21
C ASN A 140 10.32 -7.12 4.82
N GLY A 141 11.15 -7.36 3.80
CA GLY A 141 10.76 -7.26 2.40
C GLY A 141 10.49 -5.84 1.90
N LEU A 142 10.95 -4.81 2.60
CA LEU A 142 10.97 -3.42 2.12
C LEU A 142 12.11 -3.25 1.12
N ASP A 143 11.84 -2.61 -0.03
CA ASP A 143 12.89 -2.25 -0.98
C ASP A 143 13.68 -1.04 -0.49
N LYS A 144 14.85 -1.29 0.08
CA LYS A 144 15.73 -0.23 0.59
C LYS A 144 16.68 0.32 -0.45
N SER A 145 16.84 -0.34 -1.61
CA SER A 145 17.75 0.14 -2.66
C SER A 145 17.28 1.44 -3.33
N VAL A 146 16.03 1.85 -3.12
CA VAL A 146 15.50 3.12 -3.64
C VAL A 146 15.88 4.34 -2.81
N LEU A 147 16.37 4.14 -1.58
CA LEU A 147 16.91 5.24 -0.79
C LEU A 147 18.32 5.53 -1.29
N LYS A 148 18.48 6.65 -2.02
CA LYS A 148 19.78 7.15 -2.45
C LYS A 148 20.43 7.87 -1.27
N GLY A 149 21.67 7.50 -0.94
CA GLY A 149 22.50 8.07 0.10
C GLY A 149 23.94 7.64 -0.09
#